data_AF-A0A1M5UE84-F1
#
_entry.id   AF-A0A1M5UE84-F1
#
_cell.length_a   1.000
_cell.length_b   1.000
_cell.length_c   1.000
_cell.angle_alpha   90.00
_cell.angle_beta   90.00
_cell.angle_gamma   90.00
#
_symmetry.space_group_name_H-M   'P 1'
#
loop_
_entity.id
_entity.type
_entity.pdbx_description
1 polymer ?
#
loop_
_entity_poly.entity_id
_entity_poly.type
_entity_poly.pdbx_seq_one_letter_code
_entity_poly.pdbx_strand_id
1 'polypeptide(L)'
;MYSSTISQRRVWLFTLFVLFFACSGKKTQRELYEDTVSGLTYRTYKATSGTTLGPAVKLYNNQRPDSLAPLDPAYAHLLLGYGWTVSAKPAMAFAEADLAAAEGDATVKYLALSLRSITMYEQGWDSLAREESQLAKKHLLLKPGSSVQYEAAVFYILMGLSSAYDKDFAQSKFYWAGFANETAIHWPYKLTDAIDDLQNHRLQAGLIKLKALSQDPDVPPALQQALGEQITSIEAKAGDVNSRLFWPKLISVVVLDQLKKSSNSQLGAVVRVVENLREKV
;
A
#
# COMPACT_ATOMS: atom_id res chain seq x y z
N MET A 1 48.59 44.79 18.28
CA MET A 1 47.27 44.65 18.94
C MET A 1 46.19 44.54 17.86
N TYR A 2 46.10 43.39 17.17
CA TYR A 2 45.05 43.08 16.18
C TYR A 2 45.05 41.55 15.98
N SER A 3 44.37 40.82 16.86
CA SER A 3 44.07 39.40 16.65
C SER A 3 42.97 38.96 17.62
N SER A 4 41.71 39.24 17.29
CA SER A 4 40.58 38.63 18.03
C SER A 4 39.28 38.49 17.21
N THR A 5 39.18 39.07 16.01
CA THR A 5 37.93 39.06 15.22
C THR A 5 37.73 37.84 14.32
N ILE A 6 38.75 37.00 14.13
CA ILE A 6 38.64 35.81 13.24
C ILE A 6 38.01 34.60 13.96
N SER A 7 38.09 34.53 15.28
CA SER A 7 37.56 33.40 16.07
C SER A 7 36.02 33.39 16.12
N GLN A 8 35.37 34.55 16.27
CA GLN A 8 33.92 34.61 16.41
C GLN A 8 33.16 34.23 15.12
N ARG A 9 33.67 34.57 13.92
CA ARG A 9 32.98 34.23 12.65
C ARG A 9 32.96 32.72 12.35
N ARG A 10 33.92 31.95 12.88
CA ARG A 10 33.97 30.49 12.68
C ARG A 10 33.02 29.73 13.60
N VAL A 11 32.73 30.26 14.79
CA VAL A 11 31.79 29.65 15.74
C VAL A 11 30.35 29.78 15.24
N TRP A 12 29.96 30.93 14.68
CA TRP A 12 28.61 31.12 14.13
C TRP A 12 28.30 30.25 12.91
N LEU A 13 29.30 29.97 12.06
CA LEU A 13 29.16 29.07 10.91
C LEU A 13 29.04 27.60 11.32
N PHE A 14 29.69 27.18 12.41
CA PHE A 14 29.56 25.82 12.94
C PHE A 14 28.21 25.60 13.65
N THR A 15 27.68 26.59 14.39
CA THR A 15 26.38 26.47 15.05
C THR A 15 25.21 26.43 14.06
N LEU A 16 25.32 27.13 12.91
CA LEU A 16 24.29 27.06 11.86
C LEU A 16 24.31 25.73 11.09
N PHE A 17 25.47 25.06 11.01
CA PHE A 17 25.62 23.78 10.31
C PHE A 17 25.17 22.57 11.17
N VAL A 18 25.28 22.67 12.50
CA VAL A 18 24.87 21.61 13.44
C VAL A 18 23.33 21.52 13.58
N LEU A 19 22.57 22.58 13.30
CA LEU A 19 21.10 22.54 13.31
C LEU A 19 20.48 21.85 12.08
N PHE A 20 21.24 21.63 11.00
CA PHE A 20 20.75 20.91 9.80
C PHE A 20 20.92 19.39 9.85
N PHE A 21 21.64 18.86 10.85
CA PHE A 21 21.89 17.41 10.99
C PHE A 21 21.08 16.73 12.11
N ALA A 22 20.16 17.45 12.76
CA ALA A 22 19.28 16.88 13.76
C ALA A 22 18.00 16.31 13.10
N CYS A 23 17.84 14.98 13.21
CA CYS A 23 16.70 14.15 12.78
C CYS A 23 16.64 13.72 11.31
N SER A 24 17.65 12.96 10.87
CA SER A 24 17.52 12.04 9.73
C SER A 24 16.85 10.71 10.15
N GLY A 25 15.78 10.77 10.94
CA GLY A 25 14.90 9.62 11.18
C GLY A 25 14.01 9.41 9.97
N LYS A 26 13.77 8.15 9.57
CA LYS A 26 12.66 7.88 8.63
C LYS A 26 11.37 8.32 9.32
N LYS A 27 10.60 9.18 8.66
CA LYS A 27 9.31 9.64 9.18
C LYS A 27 8.42 8.44 9.52
N THR A 28 7.76 8.51 10.66
CA THR A 28 6.75 7.55 11.05
C THR A 28 5.53 7.64 10.12
N GLN A 29 4.71 6.59 10.04
CA GLN A 29 3.47 6.62 9.26
C GLN A 29 2.54 7.77 9.70
N ARG A 30 2.54 8.10 11.00
CA ARG A 30 1.76 9.20 11.54
C ARG A 30 2.26 10.56 11.06
N GLU A 31 3.57 10.78 11.07
CA GLU A 31 4.18 12.02 10.55
C GLU A 31 3.93 12.16 9.04
N LEU A 32 4.02 11.07 8.27
CA LEU A 32 3.71 11.08 6.84
C LEU A 32 2.24 11.45 6.57
N TYR A 33 1.32 10.93 7.38
CA TYR A 33 -0.08 11.32 7.33
C TYR A 33 -0.26 12.80 7.67
N GLU A 34 0.35 13.28 8.76
CA GLU A 34 0.26 14.67 9.22
C GLU A 34 0.84 15.66 8.20
N ASP A 35 1.96 15.33 7.56
CA ASP A 35 2.49 16.10 6.44
C ASP A 35 1.51 16.17 5.27
N THR A 36 0.85 15.05 4.96
CA THR A 36 -0.10 14.96 3.86
C THR A 36 -1.34 15.84 4.11
N VAL A 37 -1.90 15.81 5.33
CA VAL A 37 -3.09 16.61 5.70
C VAL A 37 -2.77 18.04 6.14
N SER A 38 -1.51 18.36 6.43
CA SER A 38 -1.07 19.73 6.68
C SER A 38 -0.63 20.46 5.40
N GLY A 39 -0.40 19.73 4.31
CA GLY A 39 0.05 20.25 3.03
C GLY A 39 -0.94 21.20 2.35
N LEU A 40 -0.40 22.09 1.50
CA LEU A 40 -1.18 23.07 0.74
C LEU A 40 -2.20 22.40 -0.19
N THR A 41 -1.83 21.27 -0.80
CA THR A 41 -2.71 20.49 -1.68
C THR A 41 -3.98 20.05 -0.96
N TYR A 42 -3.85 19.44 0.22
CA TYR A 42 -4.98 19.03 1.05
C TYR A 42 -5.85 20.23 1.42
N ARG A 43 -5.26 21.32 1.94
CA ARG A 43 -6.02 22.47 2.43
C ARG A 43 -6.80 23.18 1.33
N THR A 44 -6.12 23.42 0.20
CA THR A 44 -6.73 24.10 -0.97
C THR A 44 -7.83 23.25 -1.56
N TYR A 45 -7.58 21.95 -1.71
CA TYR A 45 -8.58 21.02 -2.22
C TYR A 45 -9.78 20.91 -1.28
N LYS A 46 -9.57 20.73 0.03
CA LYS A 46 -10.64 20.65 1.04
C LYS A 46 -11.53 21.89 1.03
N ALA A 47 -10.93 23.08 0.97
CA ALA A 47 -11.67 24.34 0.91
C ALA A 47 -12.50 24.45 -0.39
N THR A 48 -11.92 24.05 -1.52
CA THR A 48 -12.60 24.09 -2.81
C THR A 48 -13.73 23.07 -2.88
N SER A 49 -13.47 21.81 -2.53
CA SER A 49 -14.47 20.74 -2.56
C SER A 49 -15.62 21.03 -1.60
N GLY A 50 -15.33 21.44 -0.36
CA GLY A 50 -16.35 21.77 0.65
C GLY A 50 -17.24 22.97 0.30
N THR A 51 -16.86 23.81 -0.67
CA THR A 51 -17.68 24.94 -1.11
C THR A 51 -18.36 24.70 -2.47
N THR A 52 -17.84 23.80 -3.29
CA THR A 52 -18.33 23.57 -4.65
C THR A 52 -19.24 22.35 -4.77
N LEU A 53 -19.03 21.32 -3.94
CA LEU A 53 -19.76 20.06 -4.09
C LEU A 53 -21.24 20.20 -3.70
N GLY A 54 -21.55 20.88 -2.60
CA GLY A 54 -22.93 21.11 -2.17
C GLY A 54 -23.81 21.74 -3.27
N PRO A 55 -23.39 22.86 -3.89
CA PRO A 55 -24.08 23.44 -5.04
C PRO A 55 -24.21 22.48 -6.23
N ALA A 56 -23.15 21.72 -6.55
CA ALA A 56 -23.19 20.75 -7.65
C ALA A 56 -24.18 19.61 -7.40
N VAL A 57 -24.21 19.07 -6.17
CA VAL A 57 -25.16 18.04 -5.75
C VAL A 57 -26.59 18.58 -5.76
N LYS A 58 -26.80 19.83 -5.33
CA LYS A 58 -28.11 20.48 -5.41
C LYS A 58 -28.59 20.62 -6.86
N LEU A 59 -27.70 21.03 -7.77
CA LEU A 59 -28.01 21.11 -9.20
C LEU A 59 -28.38 19.74 -9.76
N TYR A 60 -27.58 18.72 -9.47
CA TYR A 60 -27.87 17.33 -9.86
C TYR A 60 -29.23 16.86 -9.31
N ASN A 61 -29.50 17.10 -8.03
CA ASN A 61 -30.75 16.71 -7.40
C ASN A 61 -31.99 17.39 -8.00
N ASN A 62 -31.83 18.59 -8.55
CA ASN A 62 -32.91 19.31 -9.24
C ASN A 62 -33.15 18.82 -10.68
N GLN A 63 -32.16 18.14 -11.29
CA GLN A 63 -32.21 17.69 -12.68
C GLN A 63 -32.51 16.20 -12.81
N ARG A 64 -32.47 15.46 -11.71
CA ARG A 64 -32.67 14.01 -11.70
C ARG A 64 -34.15 13.61 -11.85
N PRO A 65 -34.44 12.41 -12.41
CA PRO A 65 -35.79 11.87 -12.43
C PRO A 65 -36.36 11.60 -11.04
N ASP A 66 -37.64 11.89 -10.80
CA ASP A 66 -38.30 11.71 -9.49
C ASP A 66 -38.26 10.27 -8.93
N SER A 67 -37.99 9.28 -9.79
CA SER A 67 -37.80 7.88 -9.41
C SER A 67 -36.49 7.59 -8.67
N LEU A 68 -35.54 8.54 -8.66
CA LEU A 68 -34.23 8.39 -8.00
C LEU A 68 -34.18 9.17 -6.68
N ALA A 69 -33.58 8.56 -5.66
CA ALA A 69 -33.40 9.19 -4.35
C ALA A 69 -32.43 10.41 -4.40
N PRO A 70 -32.58 11.40 -3.50
CA PRO A 70 -31.57 12.46 -3.21
C PRO A 70 -30.17 11.90 -3.12
N LEU A 71 -29.24 12.44 -3.92
CA LEU A 71 -27.84 12.28 -3.58
C LEU A 71 -27.54 13.22 -2.41
N ASP A 72 -27.13 12.65 -1.29
CA ASP A 72 -26.67 13.39 -0.13
C ASP A 72 -25.22 13.88 -0.39
N PRO A 73 -24.90 15.17 -0.18
CA PRO A 73 -23.56 15.71 -0.35
C PRO A 73 -22.47 14.93 0.40
N ALA A 74 -22.76 14.39 1.58
CA ALA A 74 -21.77 13.66 2.37
C ALA A 74 -21.40 12.32 1.70
N TYR A 75 -22.36 11.67 1.04
CA TYR A 75 -22.09 10.48 0.21
C TYR A 75 -21.39 10.83 -1.11
N ALA A 76 -21.65 12.01 -1.68
CA ALA A 76 -20.91 12.49 -2.85
C ALA A 76 -19.42 12.72 -2.52
N HIS A 77 -19.12 13.29 -1.34
CA HIS A 77 -17.76 13.41 -0.82
C HIS A 77 -17.10 12.03 -0.68
N LEU A 78 -17.80 11.03 -0.11
CA LEU A 78 -17.27 9.66 -0.03
C LEU A 78 -16.91 9.10 -1.41
N LEU A 79 -17.82 9.18 -2.39
CA LEU A 79 -17.58 8.66 -3.75
C LEU A 79 -16.39 9.33 -4.43
N LEU A 80 -16.25 10.64 -4.31
CA LEU A 80 -15.09 11.38 -4.82
C LEU A 80 -13.80 10.95 -4.10
N GLY A 81 -13.87 10.77 -2.79
CA GLY A 81 -12.76 10.29 -1.98
C GLY A 81 -12.27 8.92 -2.45
N TYR A 82 -13.19 7.97 -2.66
CA TYR A 82 -12.88 6.66 -3.26
C TYR A 82 -12.18 6.81 -4.62
N GLY A 83 -12.70 7.67 -5.50
CA GLY A 83 -12.07 7.95 -6.80
C GLY A 83 -10.64 8.50 -6.68
N TRP A 84 -10.38 9.36 -5.69
CA TRP A 84 -9.04 9.87 -5.42
C TRP A 84 -8.09 8.85 -4.83
N THR A 85 -8.58 7.95 -3.98
CA THR A 85 -7.77 6.86 -3.44
C THR A 85 -7.30 5.94 -4.56
N VAL A 86 -8.22 5.52 -5.45
CA VAL A 86 -7.89 4.72 -6.64
C VAL A 86 -6.91 5.46 -7.57
N SER A 87 -7.03 6.79 -7.66
CA SER A 87 -6.12 7.62 -8.46
C SER A 87 -4.78 7.94 -7.77
N ALA A 88 -4.46 7.29 -6.65
CA ALA A 88 -3.25 7.52 -5.86
C ALA A 88 -3.05 9.00 -5.44
N LYS A 89 -4.15 9.70 -5.11
CA LYS A 89 -4.13 11.09 -4.63
C LYS A 89 -4.55 11.18 -3.16
N PRO A 90 -3.72 10.70 -2.22
CA PRO A 90 -4.09 10.54 -0.81
C PRO A 90 -4.52 11.85 -0.14
N ALA A 91 -3.86 12.98 -0.46
CA ALA A 91 -4.24 14.28 0.09
C ALA A 91 -5.68 14.70 -0.26
N MET A 92 -6.14 14.40 -1.48
CA MET A 92 -7.51 14.72 -1.90
C MET A 92 -8.49 13.72 -1.28
N ALA A 93 -8.14 12.43 -1.24
CA ALA A 93 -8.95 11.40 -0.60
C ALA A 93 -9.19 11.67 0.89
N PHE A 94 -8.14 12.06 1.64
CA PHE A 94 -8.28 12.44 3.06
C PHE A 94 -9.14 13.68 3.24
N ALA A 95 -9.01 14.68 2.35
CA ALA A 95 -9.85 15.87 2.40
C ALA A 95 -11.33 15.55 2.22
N GLU A 96 -11.67 14.70 1.24
CA GLU A 96 -13.03 14.23 0.99
C GLU A 96 -13.60 13.43 2.17
N ALA A 97 -12.79 12.53 2.75
CA ALA A 97 -13.20 11.77 3.92
C ALA A 97 -13.50 12.69 5.12
N ASP A 98 -12.68 13.71 5.35
CA ASP A 98 -12.91 14.65 6.45
C ASP A 98 -14.14 15.53 6.24
N LEU A 99 -14.44 15.90 4.98
CA LEU A 99 -15.67 16.63 4.64
C LEU A 99 -16.91 15.75 4.86
N ALA A 100 -16.87 14.51 4.36
CA ALA A 100 -17.94 13.53 4.59
C ALA A 100 -18.19 13.28 6.09
N ALA A 101 -17.12 13.14 6.88
CA ALA A 101 -17.23 12.93 8.33
C ALA A 101 -17.81 14.15 9.07
N ALA A 102 -17.55 15.37 8.58
CA ALA A 102 -18.06 16.60 9.19
C ALA A 102 -19.56 16.80 8.95
N GLU A 103 -20.04 16.44 7.76
CA GLU A 103 -21.42 16.69 7.31
C GLU A 103 -22.36 15.49 7.54
N GLY A 104 -21.78 14.29 7.66
CA GLY A 104 -22.50 13.04 7.65
C GLY A 104 -23.08 12.57 8.99
N ASP A 105 -24.05 11.66 8.89
CA ASP A 105 -24.58 10.92 10.04
C ASP A 105 -23.58 9.87 10.56
N ALA A 106 -23.99 9.07 11.56
CA ALA A 106 -23.12 8.03 12.12
C ALA A 106 -22.62 7.01 11.09
N THR A 107 -23.44 6.69 10.09
CA THR A 107 -23.09 5.75 9.01
C THR A 107 -22.03 6.38 8.10
N VAL A 108 -22.24 7.62 7.67
CA VAL A 108 -21.29 8.34 6.82
C VAL A 108 -19.96 8.57 7.55
N LYS A 109 -19.98 8.89 8.85
CA LYS A 109 -18.76 9.02 9.65
C LYS A 109 -17.95 7.73 9.69
N TYR A 110 -18.61 6.58 9.85
CA TYR A 110 -17.95 5.29 9.78
C TYR A 110 -17.35 5.03 8.38
N LEU A 111 -18.10 5.31 7.31
CA LEU A 111 -17.62 5.15 5.94
C LEU A 111 -16.44 6.09 5.62
N ALA A 112 -16.44 7.29 6.17
CA ALA A 112 -15.35 8.26 6.03
C ALA A 112 -14.07 7.79 6.74
N LEU A 113 -14.19 7.27 7.97
CA LEU A 113 -13.06 6.67 8.68
C LEU A 113 -12.52 5.43 7.96
N SER A 114 -13.42 4.64 7.37
CA SER A 114 -13.07 3.49 6.53
C SER A 114 -12.32 3.92 5.27
N LEU A 115 -12.77 4.97 4.58
CA LEU A 115 -12.07 5.56 3.44
C LEU A 115 -10.66 6.06 3.83
N ARG A 116 -10.49 6.68 5.01
CA ARG A 116 -9.17 7.05 5.52
C ARG A 116 -8.28 5.83 5.72
N SER A 117 -8.79 4.78 6.36
CA SER A 117 -8.06 3.53 6.55
C SER A 117 -7.62 2.89 5.22
N ILE A 118 -8.54 2.79 4.25
CA ILE A 118 -8.26 2.25 2.92
C ILE A 118 -7.17 3.07 2.22
N THR A 119 -7.28 4.41 2.28
CA THR A 119 -6.26 5.30 1.71
C THR A 119 -4.90 5.12 2.37
N MET A 120 -4.86 4.88 3.69
CA MET A 120 -3.62 4.59 4.42
C MET A 120 -3.00 3.25 4.00
N TYR A 121 -3.80 2.21 3.79
CA TYR A 121 -3.31 0.93 3.24
C TYR A 121 -2.66 1.13 1.87
N GLU A 122 -3.30 1.89 0.98
CA GLU A 122 -2.74 2.17 -0.35
C GLU A 122 -1.40 2.91 -0.31
N GLN A 123 -1.13 3.67 0.76
CA GLN A 123 0.17 4.31 0.98
C GLN A 123 1.21 3.41 1.66
N GLY A 124 0.85 2.17 2.00
CA GLY A 124 1.69 1.25 2.78
C GLY A 124 1.79 1.61 4.26
N TRP A 125 0.80 2.34 4.79
CA TRP A 125 0.76 2.79 6.19
C TRP A 125 -0.04 1.83 7.07
N ASP A 126 0.31 0.55 7.02
CA ASP A 126 -0.49 -0.55 7.58
C ASP A 126 -0.85 -0.38 9.06
N SER A 127 0.08 0.08 9.91
CA SER A 127 -0.20 0.26 11.34
C SER A 127 -1.20 1.39 11.58
N LEU A 128 -1.06 2.51 10.88
CA LEU A 128 -1.98 3.64 11.00
C LEU A 128 -3.36 3.29 10.41
N ALA A 129 -3.39 2.56 9.30
CA ALA A 129 -4.62 2.08 8.70
C ALA A 129 -5.41 1.18 9.67
N ARG A 130 -4.72 0.31 10.43
CA ARG A 130 -5.33 -0.51 11.48
C ARG A 130 -5.91 0.33 12.61
N GLU A 131 -5.18 1.32 13.11
CA GLU A 131 -5.68 2.22 14.16
C GLU A 131 -6.96 2.94 13.71
N GLU A 132 -6.97 3.50 12.50
CA GLU A 132 -8.11 4.22 11.94
C GLU A 132 -9.32 3.29 11.72
N SER A 133 -9.07 2.06 11.26
CA SER A 133 -10.10 1.01 11.14
C SER A 133 -10.76 0.69 12.48
N GLN A 134 -9.98 0.58 13.55
CA GLN A 134 -10.50 0.33 14.89
C GLN A 134 -11.33 1.51 15.42
N LEU A 135 -10.96 2.75 15.07
CA LEU A 135 -11.78 3.93 15.36
C LEU A 135 -13.12 3.87 14.62
N ALA A 136 -13.10 3.51 13.33
CA ALA A 136 -14.32 3.35 12.53
C ALA A 136 -15.30 2.36 13.19
N LYS A 137 -14.80 1.19 13.62
CA LYS A 137 -15.60 0.15 14.28
C LYS A 137 -16.23 0.62 15.60
N LYS A 138 -15.54 1.47 16.37
CA LYS A 138 -16.10 2.06 17.59
C LYS A 138 -17.32 2.95 17.32
N HIS A 139 -17.35 3.65 16.18
CA HIS A 139 -18.52 4.46 15.78
C HIS A 139 -19.73 3.61 15.36
N LEU A 140 -19.49 2.39 14.87
CA LEU A 140 -20.52 1.40 14.50
C LEU A 140 -21.20 0.77 15.73
N LEU A 141 -20.46 0.55 16.81
CA LEU A 141 -20.98 -0.02 18.07
C LEU A 141 -22.07 0.86 18.74
N LEU A 142 -22.26 2.10 18.28
CA LEU A 142 -23.32 3.01 18.72
C LEU A 142 -24.67 2.79 17.99
N LYS A 143 -24.73 1.92 16.97
CA LYS A 143 -25.98 1.44 16.32
C LYS A 143 -25.97 -0.11 16.24
N PRO A 144 -26.42 -0.82 17.29
CA PRO A 144 -26.55 -2.27 17.25
C PRO A 144 -27.55 -2.68 16.15
N GLY A 145 -27.14 -3.54 15.21
CA GLY A 145 -28.01 -4.11 14.17
C GLY A 145 -27.79 -3.64 12.72
N SER A 146 -26.77 -2.82 12.42
CA SER A 146 -26.48 -2.44 11.04
C SER A 146 -25.77 -3.57 10.27
N SER A 147 -26.37 -4.04 9.17
CA SER A 147 -25.77 -4.99 8.20
C SER A 147 -24.61 -4.39 7.39
N VAL A 148 -24.38 -3.09 7.50
CA VAL A 148 -23.44 -2.29 6.69
C VAL A 148 -22.03 -2.87 6.67
N GLN A 149 -21.50 -3.34 7.81
CA GLN A 149 -20.16 -3.94 7.86
C GLN A 149 -20.08 -5.25 7.06
N TYR A 150 -21.12 -6.09 7.15
CA TYR A 150 -21.20 -7.35 6.42
C TYR A 150 -21.36 -7.09 4.92
N GLU A 151 -22.25 -6.17 4.54
CA GLU A 151 -22.48 -5.77 3.14
C GLU A 151 -21.23 -5.16 2.51
N ALA A 152 -20.52 -4.27 3.22
CA ALA A 152 -19.27 -3.69 2.78
C ALA A 152 -18.18 -4.77 2.61
N ALA A 153 -18.03 -5.68 3.57
CA ALA A 153 -17.07 -6.78 3.47
C ALA A 153 -17.36 -7.68 2.25
N VAL A 154 -18.63 -8.04 2.03
CA VAL A 154 -19.06 -8.85 0.88
C VAL A 154 -18.80 -8.11 -0.44
N PHE A 155 -19.14 -6.82 -0.51
CA PHE A 155 -18.83 -5.98 -1.67
C PHE A 155 -17.33 -5.98 -1.98
N TYR A 156 -16.49 -5.73 -0.97
CA TYR A 156 -15.04 -5.71 -1.15
C TYR A 156 -14.47 -7.05 -1.58
N ILE A 157 -15.00 -8.17 -1.07
CA ILE A 157 -14.60 -9.50 -1.53
C ILE A 157 -14.95 -9.67 -3.01
N LEU A 158 -16.20 -9.39 -3.41
CA LEU A 158 -16.66 -9.60 -4.78
C LEU A 158 -15.85 -8.75 -5.78
N MET A 159 -15.65 -7.48 -5.46
CA MET A 159 -14.88 -6.56 -6.31
C MET A 159 -13.39 -6.89 -6.34
N GLY A 160 -12.81 -7.27 -5.18
CA GLY A 160 -11.43 -7.72 -5.09
C GLY A 160 -11.16 -8.98 -5.91
N LEU A 161 -12.06 -9.97 -5.84
CA LEU A 161 -11.98 -11.18 -6.66
C LEU A 161 -12.16 -10.88 -8.15
N SER A 162 -13.18 -10.11 -8.54
CA SER A 162 -13.42 -9.76 -9.95
C SER A 162 -12.18 -9.11 -10.56
N SER A 163 -11.62 -8.11 -9.87
CA SER A 163 -10.44 -7.38 -10.35
C SER A 163 -9.21 -8.30 -10.43
N ALA A 164 -9.05 -9.24 -9.48
CA ALA A 164 -7.98 -10.23 -9.54
C ALA A 164 -8.13 -11.18 -10.74
N TYR A 165 -9.35 -11.61 -11.07
CA TYR A 165 -9.63 -12.42 -12.26
C TYR A 165 -9.32 -11.66 -13.56
N ASP A 166 -9.61 -10.36 -13.59
CA ASP A 166 -9.29 -9.47 -14.71
C ASP A 166 -7.79 -9.08 -14.77
N LYS A 167 -6.99 -9.56 -13.80
CA LYS A 167 -5.57 -9.25 -13.61
C LYS A 167 -5.28 -7.76 -13.38
N ASP A 168 -6.30 -6.99 -12.99
CA ASP A 168 -6.11 -5.64 -12.48
C ASP A 168 -5.77 -5.73 -10.98
N PHE A 169 -4.52 -6.10 -10.69
CA PHE A 169 -4.08 -6.29 -9.31
C PHE A 169 -3.95 -4.95 -8.56
N ALA A 170 -3.75 -3.84 -9.26
CA ALA A 170 -3.79 -2.51 -8.66
C ALA A 170 -5.20 -2.23 -8.09
N GLN A 171 -6.24 -2.47 -8.87
CA GLN A 171 -7.62 -2.29 -8.43
C GLN A 171 -8.07 -3.37 -7.44
N SER A 172 -7.63 -4.62 -7.63
CA SER A 172 -7.90 -5.71 -6.69
C SER A 172 -7.34 -5.40 -5.29
N LYS A 173 -6.11 -4.89 -5.23
CA LYS A 173 -5.45 -4.49 -3.98
C LYS A 173 -6.28 -3.44 -3.23
N PHE A 174 -6.82 -2.44 -3.94
CA PHE A 174 -7.72 -1.44 -3.35
C PHE A 174 -8.92 -2.06 -2.65
N TYR A 175 -9.59 -3.01 -3.30
CA TYR A 175 -10.75 -3.68 -2.70
C TYR A 175 -10.37 -4.60 -1.55
N TRP A 176 -9.22 -5.28 -1.62
CA TRP A 176 -8.72 -6.06 -0.49
C TRP A 176 -8.33 -5.20 0.72
N ALA A 177 -7.90 -3.95 0.51
CA ALA A 177 -7.71 -3.00 1.61
C ALA A 177 -9.06 -2.69 2.30
N GLY A 178 -10.13 -2.49 1.53
CA GLY A 178 -11.49 -2.35 2.06
C GLY A 178 -11.95 -3.58 2.84
N PHE A 179 -11.75 -4.77 2.29
CA PHE A 179 -12.06 -6.03 2.99
C PHE A 179 -11.28 -6.17 4.30
N ALA A 180 -10.00 -5.84 4.28
CA ALA A 180 -9.14 -5.88 5.46
C ALA A 180 -9.57 -4.87 6.52
N ASN A 181 -10.04 -3.68 6.11
CA ASN A 181 -10.66 -2.71 7.02
C ASN A 181 -11.86 -3.32 7.75
N GLU A 182 -12.73 -4.03 7.04
CA GLU A 182 -13.93 -4.60 7.66
C GLU A 182 -13.67 -5.82 8.54
N THR A 183 -12.78 -6.70 8.11
CA THR A 183 -12.61 -8.03 8.72
C THR A 183 -11.36 -8.20 9.56
N ALA A 184 -10.40 -7.26 9.47
CA ALA A 184 -9.04 -7.43 9.98
C ALA A 184 -8.26 -8.61 9.34
N ILE A 185 -8.73 -9.14 8.21
CA ILE A 185 -8.03 -10.17 7.43
C ILE A 185 -7.21 -9.49 6.34
N HIS A 186 -5.89 -9.40 6.55
CA HIS A 186 -4.99 -8.60 5.70
C HIS A 186 -4.28 -9.38 4.59
N TRP A 187 -4.21 -10.71 4.71
CA TRP A 187 -3.42 -11.52 3.77
C TRP A 187 -3.85 -11.40 2.30
N PRO A 188 -5.13 -11.17 1.93
CA PRO A 188 -5.50 -11.00 0.53
C PRO A 188 -4.87 -9.75 -0.09
N TYR A 189 -4.86 -8.63 0.64
CA TYR A 189 -4.19 -7.39 0.22
C TYR A 189 -2.70 -7.63 -0.01
N LYS A 190 -2.01 -8.21 0.98
CA LYS A 190 -0.57 -8.48 0.91
C LYS A 190 -0.22 -9.42 -0.25
N LEU A 191 -1.04 -10.45 -0.49
CA LEU A 191 -0.84 -11.38 -1.59
C LEU A 191 -0.98 -10.67 -2.94
N THR A 192 -2.00 -9.83 -3.08
CA THR A 192 -2.26 -9.09 -4.32
C THR A 192 -1.16 -8.05 -4.60
N ASP A 193 -0.67 -7.38 -3.56
CA ASP A 193 0.47 -6.47 -3.62
C ASP A 193 1.78 -7.19 -4.02
N ALA A 194 1.98 -8.43 -3.57
CA ALA A 194 3.10 -9.25 -4.03
C ALA A 194 2.98 -9.64 -5.50
N ILE A 195 1.76 -9.96 -5.96
CA ILE A 195 1.50 -10.31 -7.36
C ILE A 195 1.65 -9.09 -8.28
N ASP A 196 1.20 -7.90 -7.85
CA ASP A 196 1.41 -6.64 -8.58
C ASP A 196 2.90 -6.38 -8.83
N ASP A 197 3.77 -6.61 -7.83
CA ASP A 197 5.22 -6.51 -8.01
C ASP A 197 5.74 -7.49 -9.07
N LEU A 198 5.27 -8.73 -9.07
CA LEU A 198 5.67 -9.72 -10.06
C LEU A 198 5.24 -9.34 -11.47
N GLN A 199 4.01 -8.82 -11.64
CA GLN A 199 3.52 -8.36 -12.93
C GLN A 199 4.28 -7.15 -13.46
N ASN A 200 4.63 -6.21 -12.58
CA ASN A 200 5.39 -5.01 -12.93
C ASN A 200 6.91 -5.25 -13.03
N HIS A 201 7.33 -6.50 -13.24
CA HIS A 201 8.72 -6.92 -13.38
C HIS A 201 9.63 -6.64 -12.17
N ARG A 202 9.04 -6.31 -11.01
CA ARG A 202 9.74 -6.14 -9.72
C ARG A 202 9.89 -7.51 -9.05
N LEU A 203 10.46 -8.48 -9.78
CA LEU A 203 10.47 -9.90 -9.42
C LEU A 203 11.01 -10.17 -8.01
N GLN A 204 12.16 -9.59 -7.66
CA GLN A 204 12.75 -9.82 -6.33
C GLN A 204 11.88 -9.23 -5.20
N ALA A 205 11.27 -8.06 -5.41
CA ALA A 205 10.38 -7.46 -4.42
C ALA A 205 9.12 -8.32 -4.20
N GLY A 206 8.50 -8.79 -5.28
CA GLY A 206 7.35 -9.70 -5.19
C GLY A 206 7.70 -11.01 -4.49
N LEU A 207 8.84 -11.63 -4.80
CA LEU A 207 9.30 -12.86 -4.14
C LEU A 207 9.58 -12.66 -2.65
N ILE A 208 10.14 -11.51 -2.26
CA ILE A 208 10.35 -11.16 -0.84
C ILE A 208 9.00 -11.07 -0.12
N LYS A 209 7.99 -10.41 -0.71
CA LYS A 209 6.64 -10.31 -0.15
C LYS A 209 5.96 -11.68 -0.03
N LEU A 210 6.09 -12.54 -1.04
CA LEU A 210 5.57 -13.92 -0.98
C LEU A 210 6.25 -14.77 0.09
N LYS A 211 7.57 -14.61 0.28
CA LYS A 211 8.31 -15.28 1.37
C LYS A 211 7.85 -14.79 2.75
N ALA A 212 7.59 -13.50 2.90
CA ALA A 212 7.04 -12.96 4.14
C ALA A 212 5.65 -13.57 4.44
N LEU A 213 4.80 -13.71 3.41
CA LEU A 213 3.48 -14.34 3.54
C LEU A 213 3.55 -15.83 3.88
N SER A 214 4.55 -16.57 3.39
CA SER A 214 4.71 -17.99 3.73
C SER A 214 5.10 -18.22 5.20
N GLN A 215 5.43 -17.16 5.93
CA GLN A 215 5.87 -17.20 7.33
C GLN A 215 4.94 -16.42 8.27
N ASP A 216 3.89 -15.80 7.73
CA ASP A 216 2.97 -14.95 8.48
C ASP A 216 1.86 -15.80 9.13
N PRO A 217 1.74 -15.81 10.48
CA PRO A 217 0.74 -16.62 11.18
C PRO A 217 -0.70 -16.22 10.90
N ASP A 218 -0.95 -15.00 10.38
CA ASP A 218 -2.29 -14.53 10.01
C ASP A 218 -2.76 -15.08 8.65
N VAL A 219 -1.87 -15.79 7.92
CA VAL A 219 -2.15 -16.40 6.61
C VAL A 219 -2.68 -17.83 6.80
N PRO A 220 -3.67 -18.30 6.03
CA PRO A 220 -4.13 -19.70 6.13
C PRO A 220 -2.98 -20.72 5.91
N PRO A 221 -2.88 -21.79 6.72
CA PRO A 221 -1.76 -22.74 6.66
C PRO A 221 -1.53 -23.37 5.28
N ALA A 222 -2.61 -23.69 4.56
CA ALA A 222 -2.53 -24.23 3.20
C ALA A 222 -1.85 -23.25 2.23
N LEU A 223 -2.12 -21.95 2.36
CA LEU A 223 -1.49 -20.92 1.55
C LEU A 223 -0.04 -20.69 1.97
N GLN A 224 0.26 -20.70 3.28
CA GLN A 224 1.65 -20.63 3.77
C GLN A 224 2.51 -21.74 3.17
N GLN A 225 1.99 -22.99 3.21
CA GLN A 225 2.67 -24.15 2.65
C GLN A 225 2.91 -24.00 1.15
N ALA A 226 1.86 -23.67 0.38
CA ALA A 226 1.97 -23.51 -1.07
C ALA A 226 2.99 -22.43 -1.46
N LEU A 227 3.00 -21.30 -0.77
CA LEU A 227 3.98 -20.24 -0.99
C LEU A 227 5.40 -20.68 -0.58
N GLY A 228 5.53 -21.35 0.57
CA GLY A 228 6.81 -21.82 1.10
C GLY A 228 7.49 -22.84 0.19
N GLU A 229 6.74 -23.76 -0.40
CA GLU A 229 7.23 -24.74 -1.37
C GLU A 229 7.80 -24.05 -2.62
N GLN A 230 7.08 -23.07 -3.17
CA GLN A 230 7.54 -22.32 -4.35
C GLN A 230 8.77 -21.47 -4.06
N ILE A 231 8.79 -20.77 -2.92
CA ILE A 231 9.96 -19.98 -2.51
C ILE A 231 11.18 -20.87 -2.30
N THR A 232 11.01 -22.01 -1.62
CA THR A 232 12.10 -22.97 -1.38
C THR A 232 12.67 -23.50 -2.70
N SER A 233 11.81 -23.82 -3.67
CA SER A 233 12.22 -24.25 -5.02
C SER A 233 13.06 -23.19 -5.76
N ILE A 234 12.68 -21.92 -5.62
CA ILE A 234 13.43 -20.79 -6.20
C ILE A 234 14.77 -20.60 -5.49
N GLU A 235 14.76 -20.61 -4.15
CA GLU A 235 15.96 -20.38 -3.33
C GLU A 235 16.98 -21.52 -3.44
N ALA A 236 16.54 -22.75 -3.71
CA ALA A 236 17.45 -23.86 -4.01
C ALA A 236 18.35 -23.59 -5.23
N LYS A 237 17.88 -22.78 -6.18
CA LYS A 237 18.63 -22.41 -7.39
C LYS A 237 19.41 -21.12 -7.20
N ALA A 238 18.75 -20.07 -6.70
CA ALA A 238 19.27 -18.71 -6.68
C ALA A 238 19.84 -18.26 -5.33
N GLY A 239 19.70 -19.08 -4.27
CA GLY A 239 19.90 -18.65 -2.90
C GLY A 239 18.74 -17.78 -2.38
N ASP A 240 18.86 -17.31 -1.13
CA ASP A 240 17.83 -16.51 -0.45
C ASP A 240 17.38 -15.30 -1.29
N VAL A 241 16.08 -15.13 -1.49
CA VAL A 241 15.49 -14.01 -2.25
C VAL A 241 15.77 -12.65 -1.61
N ASN A 242 16.01 -12.61 -0.30
CA ASN A 242 16.42 -11.40 0.43
C ASN A 242 17.89 -11.04 0.19
N SER A 243 18.69 -11.96 -0.38
CA SER A 243 20.10 -11.73 -0.61
C SER A 243 20.35 -10.74 -1.74
N ARG A 244 21.33 -9.86 -1.56
CA ARG A 244 21.87 -9.03 -2.65
C ARG A 244 22.52 -9.86 -3.76
N LEU A 245 22.91 -11.10 -3.45
CA LEU A 245 23.50 -12.03 -4.41
C LEU A 245 22.47 -12.88 -5.16
N PHE A 246 21.17 -12.70 -4.88
CA PHE A 246 20.10 -13.44 -5.54
C PHE A 246 20.20 -13.37 -7.07
N TRP A 247 20.25 -12.17 -7.64
CA TRP A 247 20.35 -11.98 -9.10
C TRP A 247 21.64 -12.53 -9.70
N PRO A 248 22.85 -12.20 -9.19
CA PRO A 248 24.08 -12.81 -9.67
C PRO A 248 24.04 -14.34 -9.67
N LYS A 249 23.51 -14.96 -8.60
CA LYS A 249 23.39 -16.42 -8.51
C LYS A 249 22.39 -16.98 -9.51
N LEU A 250 21.21 -16.38 -9.63
CA LEU A 250 20.19 -16.81 -10.59
C LEU A 250 20.69 -16.73 -12.03
N ILE A 251 21.30 -15.61 -12.41
CA ILE A 251 21.90 -15.42 -13.75
C ILE A 251 22.97 -16.49 -14.00
N SER A 252 23.85 -16.72 -13.02
CA SER A 252 24.91 -17.74 -13.13
C SER A 252 24.33 -19.12 -13.39
N VAL A 253 23.27 -19.52 -12.65
CA VAL A 253 22.60 -20.81 -12.86
C VAL A 253 21.98 -20.90 -14.24
N VAL A 254 21.25 -19.88 -14.69
CA VAL A 254 20.61 -19.87 -16.02
C VAL A 254 21.65 -19.95 -17.13
N VAL A 255 22.76 -19.21 -17.03
CA VAL A 255 23.84 -19.25 -18.02
C VAL A 255 24.50 -20.63 -18.04
N LEU A 256 24.79 -21.22 -16.88
CA LEU A 256 25.36 -22.57 -16.81
C LEU A 256 24.42 -23.62 -17.41
N ASP A 257 23.12 -23.54 -17.13
CA ASP A 257 22.11 -24.44 -17.70
C ASP A 257 22.03 -24.32 -19.23
N GLN A 258 22.15 -23.10 -19.78
CA GLN A 258 22.19 -22.88 -21.22
C GLN A 258 23.48 -23.43 -21.84
N LEU A 259 24.64 -23.20 -21.21
CA LEU A 259 25.93 -23.71 -21.66
C LEU A 259 25.98 -25.24 -21.62
N LYS A 260 25.33 -25.87 -20.63
CA LYS A 260 25.19 -27.33 -20.51
C LYS A 260 24.42 -27.94 -21.69
N LYS A 261 23.46 -27.18 -22.23
CA LYS A 261 22.63 -27.57 -23.38
C LYS A 261 23.25 -27.17 -24.73
N SER A 262 24.41 -26.52 -24.72
CA SER A 262 25.12 -26.15 -25.94
C SER A 262 25.57 -27.39 -26.72
N SER A 263 25.53 -27.31 -28.05
CA SER A 263 26.07 -28.34 -28.95
C SER A 263 27.60 -28.43 -28.91
N ASN A 264 28.28 -27.47 -28.26
CA ASN A 264 29.72 -27.49 -28.09
C ASN A 264 30.12 -28.34 -26.86
N SER A 265 30.72 -29.50 -27.12
CA SER A 265 31.15 -30.46 -26.09
C SER A 265 32.20 -29.92 -25.12
N GLN A 266 33.02 -28.94 -25.53
CA GLN A 266 34.04 -28.33 -24.68
C GLN A 266 33.39 -27.42 -23.62
N LEU A 267 32.35 -26.67 -23.99
CA LEU A 267 31.60 -25.84 -23.04
C LEU A 267 30.86 -26.71 -22.02
N GLY A 268 30.28 -27.83 -22.46
CA GLY A 268 29.66 -28.80 -21.56
C GLY A 268 30.66 -29.42 -20.55
N ALA A 269 31.91 -29.65 -20.95
CA ALA A 269 32.96 -30.14 -20.05
C ALA A 269 33.35 -29.10 -18.99
N VAL A 270 33.51 -27.83 -19.39
CA VAL A 270 33.82 -26.73 -18.46
C VAL A 270 32.70 -26.53 -17.44
N VAL A 271 31.44 -26.58 -17.85
CA VAL A 271 30.29 -26.46 -16.94
C VAL A 271 30.29 -27.57 -15.88
N ARG A 272 30.57 -28.84 -16.26
CA ARG A 272 30.65 -29.95 -15.28
C ARG A 272 31.77 -29.77 -14.26
N VAL A 273 32.91 -29.20 -14.66
CA VAL A 273 34.00 -28.89 -13.72
C VAL A 273 33.56 -27.81 -12.73
N VAL A 274 32.87 -26.76 -13.20
CA VAL A 274 32.34 -25.70 -12.34
C VAL A 274 31.27 -26.23 -11.38
N GLU A 275 30.38 -27.12 -11.83
CA GLU A 275 29.38 -27.80 -10.97
C GLU A 275 30.06 -28.63 -9.88
N ASN A 276 31.05 -29.45 -10.24
CA ASN A 276 31.79 -30.29 -9.29
C ASN A 276 32.58 -29.49 -8.24
N LEU A 277 33.00 -28.27 -8.57
CA LEU A 277 33.65 -27.36 -7.61
C LEU A 277 32.63 -26.72 -6.67
N ARG A 278 31.42 -26.41 -7.16
CA ARG A 278 30.35 -25.82 -6.38
C ARG A 278 29.74 -26.78 -5.36
N GLU A 279 29.71 -28.08 -5.62
CA GLU A 279 29.22 -29.10 -4.67
C GLU A 279 30.19 -29.40 -3.51
N LYS A 280 31.45 -28.94 -3.63
CA LYS A 280 32.51 -29.18 -2.62
C LYS A 280 32.72 -28.02 -1.63
N VAL A 281 31.98 -26.92 -1.78
CA VAL A 281 32.05 -25.70 -0.95
C VAL A 281 30.70 -25.47 -0.29
#